data_AF-A0A946XHN8-F1
#
_entry.id   AF-A0A946XHN8-F1
#
_cell.length_a   1.000
_cell.length_b   1.000
_cell.length_c   1.000
_cell.angle_alpha   90.00
_cell.angle_beta   90.00
_cell.angle_gamma   90.00
#
_symmetry.space_group_name_H-M   'P 1'
#
loop_
_entity.id
_entity.type
_entity.pdbx_description
1 polymer ?
#
loop_
_entity_poly.entity_id
_entity_poly.type
_entity_poly.pdbx_seq_one_letter_code
_entity_poly.pdbx_strand_id
1 'polypeptide(L)'
;MQIPYIKYVETLVVGRMSADSIHDNLITLGLEFPIPGIQQVYDYFYKKQAKYFTTSTEEISPDWLKRWDIERMYGHMFNFPVDTVEGIKGSLAIMNDSLMYRLITSMALANITDEDIELIVNGKYNMQYSSDDVQCFLKYFFNVAEWGIQEKREYVNQTKDPGLKRFYKIALDGDKDYLLWKLGAAPEKSFDTMLKDMMTDSYYNFKERAKSDPDLAQKWGSLAVKLTDRLDKLDKDTDKKKDIFEEITFKIKGIVGNAESSSSIPHMSEINNDTALTKDKEA
;
A
#
# COMPACT_ATOMS: atom_id res chain seq x y z
N MET A 1 10.79 17.14 -13.99
CA MET A 1 9.93 16.35 -13.09
C MET A 1 10.29 14.90 -13.30
N GLN A 2 10.84 14.24 -12.27
CA GLN A 2 11.00 12.78 -12.30
C GLN A 2 9.64 12.11 -12.06
N ILE A 3 9.42 10.94 -12.65
CA ILE A 3 8.15 10.20 -12.58
C ILE A 3 8.45 8.80 -12.03
N PRO A 4 7.77 8.32 -10.96
CA PRO A 4 8.15 7.05 -10.32
C PRO A 4 8.02 5.86 -11.29
N TYR A 5 6.98 5.86 -12.12
CA TYR A 5 6.66 4.79 -13.05
C TYR A 5 7.24 5.02 -14.46
N ILE A 6 8.32 5.81 -14.59
CA ILE A 6 8.91 6.13 -15.89
C ILE A 6 9.30 4.86 -16.67
N LYS A 7 9.84 3.82 -15.99
CA LYS A 7 10.21 2.54 -16.62
C LYS A 7 9.02 1.80 -17.23
N TYR A 8 7.84 1.90 -16.62
CA TYR A 8 6.60 1.39 -17.22
C TYR A 8 6.26 2.17 -18.49
N VAL A 9 6.30 3.51 -18.46
CA VAL A 9 6.04 4.34 -19.66
C VAL A 9 7.05 4.08 -20.78
N GLU A 10 8.34 3.97 -20.45
CA GLU A 10 9.39 3.58 -21.40
C GLU A 10 9.05 2.24 -22.07
N THR A 11 8.56 1.26 -21.30
CA THR A 11 8.13 -0.05 -21.83
C THR A 11 6.97 0.08 -22.82
N LEU A 12 5.93 0.88 -22.50
CA LEU A 12 4.76 1.07 -23.36
C LEU A 12 5.12 1.79 -24.67
N VAL A 13 5.96 2.84 -24.57
CA VAL A 13 6.50 3.58 -25.72
C VAL A 13 7.32 2.65 -26.62
N VAL A 14 8.19 1.84 -26.02
CA VAL A 14 9.00 0.84 -26.73
C VAL A 14 8.12 -0.23 -27.38
N GLY A 15 6.97 -0.57 -26.79
CA GLY A 15 5.91 -1.38 -27.43
C GLY A 15 5.16 -0.72 -28.59
N ARG A 16 5.59 0.46 -29.04
CA ARG A 16 4.95 1.29 -30.09
C ARG A 16 3.50 1.69 -29.79
N MET A 17 3.08 1.72 -28.53
CA MET A 17 1.76 2.25 -28.16
C MET A 17 1.69 3.76 -28.45
N SER A 18 0.52 4.26 -28.87
CA SER A 18 0.33 5.70 -29.12
C SER A 18 0.32 6.48 -27.79
N ALA A 19 0.68 7.76 -27.83
CA ALA A 19 0.72 8.58 -26.62
C ALA A 19 -0.64 8.66 -25.91
N ASP A 20 -1.75 8.68 -26.68
CA ASP A 20 -3.11 8.66 -26.14
C ASP A 20 -3.45 7.30 -25.49
N SER A 21 -3.13 6.18 -26.14
CA SER A 21 -3.36 4.85 -25.55
C SER A 21 -2.52 4.59 -24.29
N ILE A 22 -1.33 5.17 -24.21
CA ILE A 22 -0.49 5.16 -23.01
C ILE A 22 -1.14 6.00 -21.91
N HIS A 23 -1.55 7.23 -22.24
CA HIS A 23 -2.19 8.14 -21.30
C HIS A 23 -3.46 7.54 -20.67
N ASP A 24 -4.33 6.96 -21.50
CA ASP A 24 -5.58 6.34 -21.05
C ASP A 24 -5.31 5.10 -20.18
N ASN A 25 -4.32 4.27 -20.55
CA ASN A 25 -3.88 3.14 -19.72
C ASN A 25 -3.40 3.62 -18.35
N LEU A 26 -2.50 4.62 -18.30
CA LEU A 26 -1.99 5.17 -17.05
C LEU A 26 -3.11 5.72 -16.16
N ILE A 27 -4.11 6.40 -16.74
CA ILE A 27 -5.31 6.85 -16.00
C ILE A 27 -6.07 5.68 -15.37
N THR A 28 -6.26 4.56 -16.07
CA THR A 28 -6.94 3.38 -15.47
C THR A 28 -6.20 2.79 -14.28
N LEU A 29 -4.89 3.01 -14.20
CA LEU A 29 -4.02 2.57 -13.10
C LEU A 29 -3.84 3.66 -12.01
N GLY A 30 -4.53 4.80 -12.12
CA GLY A 30 -4.37 5.94 -11.20
C GLY A 30 -3.04 6.70 -11.35
N LEU A 31 -2.31 6.48 -12.44
CA LEU A 31 -1.01 7.09 -12.74
C LEU A 31 -1.21 8.30 -13.67
N GLU A 32 -1.02 9.53 -13.17
CA GLU A 32 -1.21 10.73 -13.99
C GLU A 32 0.09 11.20 -14.66
N PHE A 33 0.24 10.96 -15.97
CA PHE A 33 1.35 11.49 -16.75
C PHE A 33 0.87 12.20 -18.04
N PRO A 34 1.09 13.51 -18.19
CA PRO A 34 0.51 14.28 -19.30
C PRO A 34 1.10 13.90 -20.65
N ILE A 35 0.26 13.92 -21.70
CA ILE A 35 0.61 13.55 -23.09
C ILE A 35 1.91 14.22 -23.61
N PRO A 36 2.18 15.53 -23.38
CA PRO A 36 3.46 16.13 -23.77
C PRO A 36 4.70 15.48 -23.14
N GLY A 37 4.57 14.91 -21.93
CA GLY A 37 5.65 14.14 -21.28
C GLY A 37 5.83 12.78 -21.94
N ILE A 38 4.74 12.07 -22.27
CA ILE A 38 4.79 10.81 -23.02
C ILE A 38 5.43 11.03 -24.39
N GLN A 39 5.09 12.12 -25.09
CA GLN A 39 5.69 12.46 -26.37
C GLN A 39 7.20 12.73 -26.27
N GLN A 40 7.68 13.35 -25.18
CA GLN A 40 9.13 13.53 -24.97
C GLN A 40 9.87 12.18 -24.82
N VAL A 41 9.26 11.20 -24.14
CA VAL A 41 9.79 9.84 -24.04
C VAL A 41 9.79 9.15 -25.43
N TYR A 42 8.71 9.32 -26.19
CA TYR A 42 8.61 8.81 -27.57
C TYR A 42 9.70 9.38 -28.48
N ASP A 43 9.84 10.71 -28.52
CA ASP A 43 10.85 11.41 -29.33
C ASP A 43 12.28 10.98 -28.97
N TYR A 44 12.54 10.69 -27.69
CA TYR A 44 13.82 10.22 -27.20
C TYR A 44 14.17 8.81 -27.72
N PHE A 45 13.24 7.85 -27.64
CA PHE A 45 13.45 6.52 -28.20
C PHE A 45 13.49 6.53 -29.74
N TYR A 46 12.64 7.33 -30.37
CA TYR A 46 12.63 7.52 -31.83
C TYR A 46 13.99 8.01 -32.34
N LYS A 47 14.60 9.02 -31.68
CA LYS A 47 15.94 9.50 -32.02
C LYS A 47 17.04 8.43 -31.86
N LYS A 48 16.87 7.49 -30.93
CA LYS A 48 17.84 6.42 -30.68
C LYS A 48 17.69 5.21 -31.60
N GLN A 49 16.48 4.91 -32.10
CA GLN A 49 16.25 3.75 -32.96
C GLN A 49 15.15 3.99 -34.01
N ALA A 50 15.26 5.07 -34.78
CA ALA A 50 14.24 5.51 -35.75
C ALA A 50 13.72 4.39 -36.66
N LYS A 51 14.63 3.53 -37.17
CA LYS A 51 14.27 2.37 -38.02
C LYS A 51 13.24 1.43 -37.37
N TYR A 52 13.34 1.22 -36.06
CA TYR A 52 12.38 0.41 -35.31
C TYR A 52 11.02 1.09 -35.15
N PHE A 53 10.97 2.42 -35.06
CA PHE A 53 9.70 3.14 -34.95
C PHE A 53 9.03 3.44 -36.30
N THR A 54 9.80 3.54 -37.39
CA THR A 54 9.25 3.76 -38.75
C THR A 54 8.74 2.48 -39.42
N THR A 55 9.36 1.35 -39.13
CA THR A 55 9.15 0.10 -39.89
C THR A 55 8.46 -0.92 -39.02
N SER A 56 7.18 -1.20 -39.29
CA SER A 56 6.37 -2.14 -38.49
C SER A 56 6.97 -3.55 -38.40
N THR A 57 7.70 -3.99 -39.42
CA THR A 57 8.35 -5.31 -39.51
C THR A 57 9.73 -5.38 -38.87
N GLU A 58 10.30 -4.26 -38.39
CA GLU A 58 11.59 -4.30 -37.70
C GLU A 58 11.38 -4.86 -36.29
N GLU A 59 12.12 -5.90 -35.92
CA GLU A 59 12.05 -6.47 -34.57
C GLU A 59 12.87 -5.66 -33.56
N ILE A 60 12.53 -5.81 -32.29
CA ILE A 60 13.26 -5.18 -31.19
C ILE A 60 14.47 -6.04 -30.78
N SER A 61 15.60 -5.38 -30.51
CA SER A 61 16.81 -6.07 -30.05
C SER A 61 16.70 -6.40 -28.55
N PRO A 62 16.93 -7.67 -28.12
CA PRO A 62 16.99 -8.04 -26.71
C PRO A 62 18.03 -7.23 -25.92
N ASP A 63 19.20 -6.99 -26.50
CA ASP A 63 20.28 -6.20 -25.86
C ASP A 63 19.87 -4.75 -25.59
N TRP A 64 18.93 -4.21 -26.39
CA TRP A 64 18.38 -2.88 -26.18
C TRP A 64 17.37 -2.87 -25.03
N LEU A 65 16.49 -3.88 -24.95
CA LEU A 65 15.58 -4.07 -23.80
C LEU A 65 16.35 -4.26 -22.49
N LYS A 66 17.45 -5.02 -22.52
CA LYS A 66 18.39 -5.20 -21.39
C LYS A 66 19.06 -3.88 -21.01
N ARG A 67 19.54 -3.10 -21.98
CA ARG A 67 20.19 -1.79 -21.72
C ARG A 67 19.24 -0.75 -21.09
N TRP A 68 17.97 -0.77 -21.47
CA TRP A 68 16.95 0.09 -20.86
C TRP A 68 16.38 -0.46 -19.55
N ASP A 69 16.74 -1.70 -19.21
CA ASP A 69 16.28 -2.42 -18.04
C ASP A 69 14.75 -2.59 -17.99
N ILE A 70 14.14 -2.85 -19.15
CA ILE A 70 12.68 -2.98 -19.34
C ILE A 70 12.25 -4.36 -19.84
N GLU A 71 13.19 -5.29 -20.03
CA GLU A 71 12.95 -6.57 -20.69
C GLU A 71 11.83 -7.41 -20.06
N ARG A 72 11.76 -7.50 -18.72
CA ARG A 72 10.79 -8.38 -18.04
C ARG A 72 9.36 -7.89 -18.26
N MET A 73 9.13 -6.57 -18.14
CA MET A 73 7.82 -5.97 -18.39
C MET A 73 7.46 -6.04 -19.87
N TYR A 74 8.41 -5.79 -20.77
CA TYR A 74 8.18 -5.91 -22.21
C TYR A 74 7.83 -7.36 -22.61
N GLY A 75 8.57 -8.34 -22.09
CA GLY A 75 8.30 -9.77 -22.28
C GLY A 75 6.90 -10.17 -21.80
N HIS A 76 6.50 -9.68 -20.62
CA HIS A 76 5.16 -9.92 -20.09
C HIS A 76 4.05 -9.28 -20.93
N MET A 77 4.20 -8.02 -21.34
CA MET A 77 3.15 -7.27 -22.03
C MET A 77 2.98 -7.66 -23.50
N PHE A 78 4.08 -7.96 -24.19
CA PHE A 78 4.10 -8.20 -25.64
C PHE A 78 4.42 -9.65 -26.02
N ASN A 79 4.46 -10.57 -25.03
CA ASN A 79 4.82 -11.98 -25.20
C ASN A 79 6.18 -12.20 -25.89
N PHE A 80 7.14 -11.29 -25.64
CA PHE A 80 8.49 -11.36 -26.20
C PHE A 80 9.35 -12.38 -25.42
N PRO A 81 10.15 -13.23 -26.10
CA PRO A 81 10.99 -14.21 -25.43
C PRO A 81 12.09 -13.53 -24.61
N VAL A 82 12.04 -13.69 -23.29
CA VAL A 82 13.01 -13.17 -22.32
C VAL A 82 13.37 -14.24 -21.29
N ASP A 83 14.50 -14.06 -20.60
CA ASP A 83 15.03 -15.04 -19.65
C ASP A 83 14.09 -15.30 -18.45
N THR A 84 13.35 -14.28 -17.99
CA THR A 84 12.27 -14.44 -17.00
C THR A 84 11.25 -13.30 -17.08
N VAL A 85 10.00 -13.59 -16.72
CA VAL A 85 8.90 -12.62 -16.49
C VAL A 85 8.35 -12.72 -15.06
N GLU A 86 9.08 -13.39 -14.17
CA GLU A 86 8.77 -13.47 -12.74
C GLU A 86 8.88 -12.08 -12.08
N GLY A 87 8.13 -11.89 -11.00
CA GLY A 87 7.93 -10.59 -10.36
C GLY A 87 6.85 -9.70 -11.03
N ILE A 88 6.62 -9.83 -12.33
CA ILE A 88 5.71 -8.90 -13.03
C ILE A 88 4.26 -9.06 -12.55
N LYS A 89 3.77 -10.30 -12.39
CA LYS A 89 2.38 -10.55 -11.98
C LYS A 89 2.09 -10.06 -10.55
N GLY A 90 2.97 -10.32 -9.58
CA GLY A 90 2.78 -9.79 -8.23
C GLY A 90 3.02 -8.29 -8.15
N SER A 91 3.91 -7.71 -8.97
CA SER A 91 4.05 -6.25 -9.06
C SER A 91 2.77 -5.56 -9.53
N LEU A 92 2.06 -6.15 -10.49
CA LEU A 92 0.73 -5.70 -10.92
C LEU A 92 -0.32 -5.90 -9.81
N ALA A 93 -0.24 -6.99 -9.04
CA ALA A 93 -1.14 -7.22 -7.90
C ALA A 93 -0.93 -6.18 -6.79
N ILE A 94 0.33 -5.87 -6.43
CA ILE A 94 0.69 -4.80 -5.48
C ILE A 94 0.13 -3.45 -5.95
N MET A 95 0.25 -3.16 -7.24
CA MET A 95 -0.23 -1.90 -7.83
C MET A 95 -1.76 -1.75 -7.76
N ASN A 96 -2.51 -2.85 -7.88
CA ASN A 96 -3.97 -2.86 -7.75
C ASN A 96 -4.46 -2.91 -6.28
N ASP A 97 -3.62 -3.33 -5.32
CA ASP A 97 -3.96 -3.30 -3.90
C ASP A 97 -3.55 -1.96 -3.26
N SER A 98 -4.53 -1.10 -2.99
CA SER A 98 -4.33 0.20 -2.35
C SER A 98 -3.60 0.16 -0.98
N LEU A 99 -3.71 -0.94 -0.22
CA LEU A 99 -3.01 -1.13 1.05
C LEU A 99 -1.54 -1.43 0.79
N MET A 100 -1.25 -2.37 -0.12
CA MET A 100 0.13 -2.77 -0.46
C MET A 100 0.87 -1.69 -1.22
N TYR A 101 0.23 -1.03 -2.19
CA TYR A 101 0.76 0.15 -2.85
C TYR A 101 1.20 1.19 -1.81
N ARG A 102 0.32 1.58 -0.89
CA ARG A 102 0.64 2.56 0.17
C ARG A 102 1.78 2.10 1.07
N LEU A 103 1.75 0.84 1.50
CA LEU A 103 2.73 0.24 2.39
C LEU A 103 4.13 0.26 1.76
N ILE A 104 4.27 -0.35 0.58
CA ILE A 104 5.55 -0.55 -0.11
C ILE A 104 6.13 0.79 -0.59
N THR A 105 5.33 1.66 -1.20
CA THR A 105 5.81 2.99 -1.64
C THR A 105 6.26 3.88 -0.47
N SER A 106 5.58 3.80 0.69
CA SER A 106 6.00 4.55 1.89
C SER A 106 7.33 4.03 2.44
N MET A 107 7.53 2.71 2.49
CA MET A 107 8.79 2.11 2.96
C MET A 107 9.95 2.41 2.00
N ALA A 108 9.70 2.39 0.69
CA ALA A 108 10.70 2.76 -0.32
C ALA A 108 11.13 4.24 -0.22
N LEU A 109 10.21 5.16 0.06
CA LEU A 109 10.55 6.57 0.32
C LEU A 109 11.43 6.74 1.57
N ALA A 110 11.25 5.89 2.59
CA ALA A 110 12.08 5.84 3.80
C ALA A 110 13.42 5.12 3.59
N ASN A 111 13.73 4.67 2.36
CA ASN A 111 14.91 3.88 2.03
C ASN A 111 15.03 2.62 2.92
N ILE A 112 13.95 1.86 3.04
CA ILE A 112 13.97 0.46 3.48
C ILE A 112 14.23 -0.41 2.23
N THR A 113 15.01 -1.49 2.35
CA THR A 113 15.40 -2.31 1.19
C THR A 113 14.24 -3.17 0.69
N ASP A 114 14.32 -3.67 -0.55
CA ASP A 114 13.32 -4.55 -1.13
C ASP A 114 13.19 -5.89 -0.40
N GLU A 115 14.27 -6.41 0.20
CA GLU A 115 14.21 -7.62 1.04
C GLU A 115 13.54 -7.36 2.40
N ASP A 116 13.87 -6.26 3.07
CA ASP A 116 13.19 -5.86 4.32
C ASP A 116 11.69 -5.63 4.08
N ILE A 117 11.34 -5.01 2.95
CA ILE A 117 9.95 -4.80 2.53
C ILE A 117 9.22 -6.14 2.32
N GLU A 118 9.81 -7.08 1.60
CA GLU A 118 9.25 -8.42 1.36
C GLU A 118 8.99 -9.15 2.69
N LEU A 119 10.00 -9.21 3.56
CA LEU A 119 9.91 -9.86 4.87
C LEU A 119 8.81 -9.25 5.75
N ILE A 120 8.69 -7.92 5.77
CA ILE A 120 7.66 -7.20 6.54
C ILE A 120 6.26 -7.47 5.98
N VAL A 121 6.08 -7.42 4.66
CA VAL A 121 4.77 -7.63 4.02
C VAL A 121 4.30 -9.07 4.22
N ASN A 122 5.16 -10.04 3.93
CA ASN A 122 4.84 -11.46 4.06
C ASN A 122 4.63 -11.83 5.54
N GLY A 123 5.53 -11.39 6.44
CA GLY A 123 5.45 -11.67 7.88
C GLY A 123 4.23 -11.06 8.58
N LYS A 124 3.77 -9.87 8.17
CA LYS A 124 2.65 -9.18 8.83
C LYS A 124 1.29 -9.47 8.20
N TYR A 125 1.21 -9.52 6.87
CA TYR A 125 -0.07 -9.62 6.15
C TYR A 125 -0.34 -11.02 5.60
N ASN A 126 0.59 -11.98 5.80
CA ASN A 126 0.51 -13.35 5.27
C ASN A 126 0.21 -13.38 3.76
N MET A 127 0.74 -12.38 3.04
CA MET A 127 0.80 -12.39 1.58
C MET A 127 1.99 -13.25 1.15
N GLN A 128 1.97 -13.66 -0.12
CA GLN A 128 3.02 -14.48 -0.72
C GLN A 128 3.63 -13.74 -1.90
N TYR A 129 4.15 -12.53 -1.64
CA TYR A 129 4.93 -11.80 -2.65
C TYR A 129 6.36 -12.31 -2.62
N SER A 130 6.92 -12.62 -3.79
CA SER A 130 8.35 -12.87 -3.92
C SER A 130 9.15 -11.57 -3.83
N SER A 131 10.45 -11.66 -3.54
CA SER A 131 11.37 -10.52 -3.66
C SER A 131 11.33 -9.92 -5.07
N ASP A 132 11.24 -10.75 -6.12
CA ASP A 132 11.06 -10.30 -7.51
C ASP A 132 9.79 -9.47 -7.72
N ASP A 133 8.68 -9.76 -7.01
CA ASP A 133 7.43 -8.98 -7.14
C ASP A 133 7.60 -7.56 -6.57
N VAL A 134 8.24 -7.44 -5.40
CA VAL A 134 8.57 -6.15 -4.78
C VAL A 134 9.58 -5.38 -5.63
N GLN A 135 10.65 -6.03 -6.07
CA GLN A 135 11.68 -5.42 -6.89
C GLN A 135 11.11 -4.94 -8.24
N CYS A 136 10.29 -5.75 -8.92
CA CYS A 136 9.60 -5.33 -10.13
C CYS A 136 8.63 -4.17 -9.87
N PHE A 137 7.90 -4.18 -8.75
CA PHE A 137 7.01 -3.07 -8.40
C PHE A 137 7.77 -1.75 -8.22
N LEU A 138 8.83 -1.75 -7.41
CA LEU A 138 9.65 -0.56 -7.19
C LEU A 138 10.34 -0.11 -8.48
N LYS A 139 10.80 -1.03 -9.32
CA LYS A 139 11.44 -0.70 -10.60
C LYS A 139 10.50 -0.11 -11.64
N TYR A 140 9.32 -0.69 -11.85
CA TYR A 140 8.41 -0.30 -12.93
C TYR A 140 7.39 0.76 -12.52
N PHE A 141 6.89 0.72 -11.28
CA PHE A 141 5.77 1.55 -10.83
C PHE A 141 6.16 2.61 -9.78
N PHE A 142 7.28 2.44 -9.08
CA PHE A 142 7.69 3.38 -8.03
C PHE A 142 9.21 3.59 -7.90
N ASN A 143 9.89 3.87 -9.02
CA ASN A 143 11.34 4.02 -9.06
C ASN A 143 11.75 5.38 -8.52
N VAL A 144 12.06 5.40 -7.22
CA VAL A 144 12.56 6.55 -6.46
C VAL A 144 13.93 6.27 -5.81
N ALA A 145 14.59 5.17 -6.20
CA ALA A 145 15.84 4.72 -5.56
C ALA A 145 16.97 5.74 -5.76
N GLU A 146 17.13 6.22 -6.99
CA GLU A 146 18.17 7.20 -7.38
C GLU A 146 17.81 8.66 -7.03
N TRP A 147 16.59 8.93 -6.55
CA TRP A 147 16.09 10.28 -6.35
C TRP A 147 16.68 10.96 -5.10
N GLY A 148 17.10 12.21 -5.26
CA GLY A 148 17.52 13.06 -4.15
C GLY A 148 16.36 13.40 -3.20
N ILE A 149 16.70 13.76 -1.96
CA ILE A 149 15.71 14.15 -0.92
C ILE A 149 14.81 15.30 -1.39
N GLN A 150 15.34 16.25 -2.17
CA GLN A 150 14.58 17.37 -2.73
C GLN A 150 13.51 16.89 -3.74
N GLU A 151 13.86 15.94 -4.60
CA GLU A 151 12.98 15.40 -5.65
C GLU A 151 11.87 14.55 -5.03
N LYS A 152 12.22 13.71 -4.05
CA LYS A 152 11.25 12.99 -3.20
C LYS A 152 10.30 13.96 -2.51
N ARG A 153 10.81 15.04 -1.89
CA ARG A 153 9.97 16.06 -1.21
C ARG A 153 9.06 16.82 -2.17
N GLU A 154 9.50 17.12 -3.39
CA GLU A 154 8.67 17.73 -4.43
C GLU A 154 7.50 16.79 -4.81
N TYR A 155 7.78 15.52 -5.10
CA TYR A 155 6.77 14.51 -5.41
C TYR A 155 5.73 14.34 -4.29
N VAL A 156 6.17 14.28 -3.03
CA VAL A 156 5.29 14.20 -1.87
C VAL A 156 4.42 15.45 -1.71
N ASN A 157 4.92 16.63 -2.07
CA ASN A 157 4.12 17.85 -2.07
C ASN A 157 3.09 17.89 -3.22
N GLN A 158 3.40 17.29 -4.37
CA GLN A 158 2.50 17.18 -5.53
C GLN A 158 1.47 16.04 -5.39
N THR A 159 1.74 15.03 -4.56
CA THR A 159 0.83 13.90 -4.30
C THR A 159 -0.57 14.40 -3.92
N LYS A 160 -1.60 13.99 -4.67
CA LYS A 160 -2.99 14.44 -4.51
C LYS A 160 -3.71 13.73 -3.37
N ASP A 161 -3.56 12.41 -3.24
CA ASP A 161 -4.21 11.62 -2.18
C ASP A 161 -3.71 12.05 -0.79
N PRO A 162 -4.59 12.61 0.08
CA PRO A 162 -4.23 12.97 1.46
C PRO A 162 -3.78 11.77 2.30
N GLY A 163 -4.28 10.57 2.00
CA GLY A 163 -3.92 9.31 2.64
C GLY A 163 -2.44 8.99 2.40
N LEU A 164 -2.05 8.76 1.14
CA LEU A 164 -0.64 8.55 0.76
C LEU A 164 0.26 9.70 1.24
N LYS A 165 -0.11 10.96 0.97
CA LYS A 165 0.67 12.15 1.31
C LYS A 165 1.04 12.22 2.80
N ARG A 166 0.16 11.75 3.69
CA ARG A 166 0.43 11.69 5.13
C ARG A 166 1.56 10.71 5.46
N PHE A 167 1.52 9.49 4.92
CA PHE A 167 2.55 8.48 5.16
C PHE A 167 3.87 8.86 4.49
N TYR A 168 3.81 9.39 3.27
CA TYR A 168 4.99 9.84 2.54
C TYR A 168 5.74 10.97 3.27
N LYS A 169 5.04 11.91 3.93
CA LYS A 169 5.69 12.91 4.79
C LYS A 169 6.38 12.29 6.01
N ILE A 170 5.76 11.28 6.62
CA ILE A 170 6.38 10.53 7.73
C ILE A 170 7.61 9.76 7.23
N ALA A 171 7.58 9.22 6.02
CA ALA A 171 8.70 8.49 5.42
C ALA A 171 9.93 9.37 5.10
N LEU A 172 9.73 10.67 4.85
CA LEU A 172 10.83 11.60 4.54
C LEU A 172 11.39 12.33 5.77
N ASP A 173 10.52 12.76 6.69
CA ASP A 173 10.90 13.62 7.82
C ASP A 173 10.83 12.90 9.19
N GLY A 174 10.39 11.63 9.23
CA GLY A 174 10.15 10.86 10.44
C GLY A 174 11.06 9.64 10.62
N ASP A 175 10.90 9.00 11.78
CA ASP A 175 11.61 7.79 12.14
C ASP A 175 11.04 6.54 11.43
N LYS A 176 11.91 5.58 11.07
CA LYS A 176 11.51 4.36 10.34
C LYS A 176 10.62 3.43 11.16
N ASP A 177 10.91 3.23 12.45
CA ASP A 177 10.07 2.41 13.34
C ASP A 177 8.70 3.06 13.53
N TYR A 178 8.68 4.40 13.67
CA TYR A 178 7.43 5.14 13.73
C TYR A 178 6.59 5.02 12.44
N LEU A 179 7.23 5.02 11.27
CA LEU A 179 6.55 4.77 9.99
C LEU A 179 5.98 3.35 9.94
N LEU A 180 6.79 2.34 10.24
CA LEU A 180 6.37 0.93 10.21
C LEU A 180 5.22 0.66 11.20
N TRP A 181 5.30 1.21 12.41
CA TRP A 181 4.19 1.16 13.36
C TRP A 181 2.95 1.88 12.82
N LYS A 182 3.10 3.06 12.21
CA LYS A 182 1.98 3.81 11.63
C LYS A 182 1.30 3.12 10.45
N LEU A 183 2.05 2.34 9.67
CA LEU A 183 1.54 1.52 8.59
C LEU A 183 0.88 0.22 9.09
N GLY A 184 0.99 -0.09 10.39
CA GLY A 184 0.54 -1.37 10.96
C GLY A 184 1.49 -2.54 10.68
N ALA A 185 2.65 -2.24 10.10
CA ALA A 185 3.64 -3.20 9.60
C ALA A 185 4.60 -3.71 10.68
N ALA A 186 4.73 -3.00 11.81
CA ALA A 186 5.51 -3.45 12.97
C ALA A 186 5.03 -4.84 13.46
N PRO A 187 5.89 -5.89 13.47
CA PRO A 187 5.44 -7.25 13.81
C PRO A 187 4.93 -7.37 15.25
N GLU A 188 5.72 -6.94 16.25
CA GLU A 188 5.48 -7.25 17.67
C GLU A 188 5.54 -6.05 18.65
N LYS A 189 6.01 -4.86 18.24
CA LYS A 189 6.07 -3.70 19.15
C LYS A 189 4.69 -3.05 19.32
N SER A 190 4.20 -2.99 20.56
CA SER A 190 3.03 -2.19 20.91
C SER A 190 3.32 -0.68 20.78
N PHE A 191 2.28 0.15 20.66
CA PHE A 191 2.47 1.61 20.60
C PHE A 191 3.14 2.16 21.87
N ASP A 192 2.76 1.60 23.03
CA ASP A 192 3.37 1.90 24.33
C ASP A 192 4.87 1.55 24.35
N THR A 193 5.23 0.34 23.89
CA THR A 193 6.63 -0.09 23.76
C THR A 193 7.43 0.86 22.87
N MET A 194 6.89 1.23 21.69
CA MET A 194 7.56 2.16 20.79
C MET A 194 7.70 3.57 21.40
N LEU A 195 6.68 4.08 22.11
CA LEU A 195 6.80 5.37 22.82
C LEU A 195 7.85 5.33 23.94
N LYS A 196 7.97 4.20 24.64
CA LYS A 196 8.99 3.97 25.68
C LYS A 196 10.41 3.87 25.09
N ASP A 197 10.57 3.20 23.95
CA ASP A 197 11.83 3.16 23.19
C ASP A 197 12.23 4.59 22.76
N MET A 198 11.35 5.31 22.06
CA MET A 198 11.60 6.68 21.62
C MET A 198 11.91 7.66 22.77
N MET A 199 11.25 7.49 23.93
CA MET A 199 11.51 8.29 25.13
C MET A 199 12.90 8.00 25.70
N THR A 200 13.29 6.73 25.72
CA THR A 200 14.59 6.25 26.18
C THR A 200 15.71 6.79 25.30
N ASP A 201 15.58 6.68 23.98
CA ASP A 201 16.54 7.23 23.01
C ASP A 201 16.63 8.75 23.08
N SER A 202 15.50 9.44 23.24
CA SER A 202 15.46 10.90 23.43
C SER A 202 16.20 11.33 24.70
N TYR A 203 16.07 10.56 25.79
CA TYR A 203 16.77 10.81 27.05
C TYR A 203 18.29 10.57 26.93
N TYR A 204 18.71 9.47 26.30
CA TYR A 204 20.14 9.20 26.10
C TYR A 204 20.79 10.22 25.16
N ASN A 205 20.15 10.56 24.03
CA ASN A 205 20.62 11.62 23.13
C ASN A 205 20.69 12.99 23.84
N PHE A 206 19.69 13.34 24.66
CA PHE A 206 19.76 14.56 25.49
C PHE A 206 21.00 14.52 26.40
N LYS A 207 21.20 13.44 27.17
CA LYS A 207 22.28 13.30 28.14
C LYS A 207 23.67 13.35 27.49
N GLU A 208 23.83 12.75 26.31
CA GLU A 208 25.08 12.74 25.55
C GLU A 208 25.37 14.12 24.93
N ARG A 209 24.37 14.72 24.27
CA ARG A 209 24.52 16.01 23.57
C ARG A 209 24.58 17.21 24.53
N ALA A 210 24.04 17.12 25.75
CA ALA A 210 23.91 18.26 26.68
C ALA A 210 25.22 19.01 27.01
N LYS A 211 26.40 18.38 26.81
CA LYS A 211 27.71 19.01 27.02
C LYS A 211 28.38 19.52 25.73
N SER A 212 27.95 19.04 24.56
CA SER A 212 28.61 19.25 23.27
C SER A 212 27.77 20.07 22.29
N ASP A 213 26.45 19.91 22.32
CA ASP A 213 25.48 20.60 21.47
C ASP A 213 24.19 20.86 22.29
N PRO A 214 24.13 21.99 23.03
CA PRO A 214 22.99 22.31 23.89
C PRO A 214 21.68 22.51 23.13
N ASP A 215 21.72 23.05 21.91
CA ASP A 215 20.53 23.33 21.10
C ASP A 215 19.89 22.04 20.58
N LEU A 216 20.70 21.07 20.12
CA LEU A 216 20.20 19.76 19.75
C LEU A 216 19.77 18.95 20.97
N ALA A 217 20.49 19.06 22.10
CA ALA A 217 20.05 18.47 23.36
C ALA A 217 18.67 18.99 23.77
N GLN A 218 18.42 20.30 23.72
CA GLN A 218 17.12 20.88 24.06
C GLN A 218 15.98 20.33 23.18
N LYS A 219 16.23 20.03 21.90
CA LYS A 219 15.26 19.37 21.01
C LYS A 219 14.94 17.95 21.48
N TRP A 220 15.96 17.15 21.82
CA TRP A 220 15.78 15.79 22.36
C TRP A 220 15.07 15.78 23.72
N GLY A 221 15.44 16.68 24.63
CA GLY A 221 14.75 16.84 25.92
C GLY A 221 13.28 17.26 25.74
N SER A 222 13.01 18.16 24.79
CA SER A 222 11.63 18.57 24.44
C SER A 222 10.82 17.44 23.80
N LEU A 223 11.48 16.53 23.08
CA LEU A 223 10.83 15.33 22.52
C LEU A 223 10.53 14.32 23.64
N ALA A 224 11.47 14.06 24.55
CA ALA A 224 11.27 13.18 25.69
C ALA A 224 10.06 13.61 26.53
N VAL A 225 9.95 14.90 26.91
CA VAL A 225 8.80 15.43 27.66
C VAL A 225 7.48 15.21 26.92
N LYS A 226 7.44 15.47 25.60
CA LYS A 226 6.23 15.25 24.77
C LYS A 226 5.84 13.77 24.65
N LEU A 227 6.81 12.86 24.75
CA LEU A 227 6.56 11.42 24.76
C LEU A 227 6.03 10.97 26.12
N THR A 228 6.61 11.49 27.23
CA THR A 228 6.06 11.29 28.59
C THR A 228 4.62 11.79 28.70
N ASP A 229 4.33 13.02 28.28
CA ASP A 229 2.95 13.59 28.24
C ASP A 229 1.96 12.73 27.43
N ARG A 230 2.46 11.93 26.49
CA ARG A 230 1.66 11.07 25.60
C ARG A 230 1.47 9.67 26.17
N LEU A 231 2.48 9.12 26.84
CA LEU A 231 2.38 7.91 27.66
C LEU A 231 1.39 8.13 28.81
N ASP A 232 1.55 9.22 29.55
CA ASP A 232 0.67 9.65 30.64
C ASP A 232 -0.80 9.78 30.24
N LYS A 233 -1.09 10.12 28.99
CA LYS A 233 -2.45 10.17 28.44
C LYS A 233 -2.93 8.78 28.03
N LEU A 234 -2.06 7.97 27.44
CA LEU A 234 -2.38 6.58 27.10
C LEU A 234 -2.79 5.78 28.35
N ASP A 235 -2.00 5.89 29.42
CA ASP A 235 -2.24 5.20 30.70
C ASP A 235 -3.55 5.68 31.36
N LYS A 236 -3.85 6.97 31.30
CA LYS A 236 -5.11 7.54 31.81
C LYS A 236 -6.34 7.14 30.97
N ASP A 237 -6.17 6.89 29.68
CA ASP A 237 -7.24 6.43 28.78
C ASP A 237 -7.47 4.91 28.91
N THR A 238 -6.44 4.10 29.20
CA THR A 238 -6.57 2.63 29.36
C THR A 238 -7.28 2.21 30.64
N ASP A 239 -7.19 2.99 31.73
CA ASP A 239 -7.85 2.67 33.00
C ASP A 239 -9.39 2.72 32.98
N LYS A 240 -10.02 3.21 31.90
CA LYS A 240 -11.50 3.30 31.79
C LYS A 240 -12.15 2.79 30.50
N LYS A 241 -11.42 2.19 29.55
CA LYS A 241 -12.01 1.45 28.43
C LYS A 241 -11.23 0.17 28.05
N LYS A 242 -11.17 -0.79 28.98
CA LYS A 242 -11.12 -2.21 28.58
C LYS A 242 -12.51 -2.64 28.11
N ASP A 243 -12.93 -2.14 26.95
CA ASP A 243 -13.82 -2.90 26.07
C ASP A 243 -13.75 -2.41 24.62
N ILE A 244 -12.92 -3.10 23.84
CA ILE A 244 -12.83 -2.99 22.39
C ILE A 244 -13.34 -4.30 21.75
N PHE A 245 -13.84 -5.25 22.56
CA PHE A 245 -14.25 -6.59 22.12
C PHE A 245 -15.64 -7.04 22.62
N GLU A 246 -16.28 -6.43 23.62
CA GLU A 246 -17.69 -6.74 23.93
C GLU A 246 -18.66 -6.42 22.76
N GLU A 247 -18.33 -5.47 21.89
CA GLU A 247 -19.23 -5.03 20.80
C GLU A 247 -19.20 -5.92 19.54
N ILE A 248 -18.43 -7.02 19.53
CA ILE A 248 -18.50 -8.05 18.46
C ILE A 248 -18.79 -9.44 19.04
N THR A 249 -20.03 -9.61 19.51
CA THR A 249 -20.60 -10.95 19.74
C THR A 249 -21.73 -11.26 18.75
N PHE A 250 -21.36 -11.87 17.61
CA PHE A 250 -22.35 -12.49 16.71
C PHE A 250 -22.96 -13.75 17.34
N LYS A 251 -23.98 -13.56 18.19
CA LYS A 251 -24.86 -14.65 18.63
C LYS A 251 -25.98 -14.89 17.61
N ILE A 252 -25.67 -15.61 16.53
CA ILE A 252 -26.73 -16.28 15.75
C ILE A 252 -27.13 -17.54 16.53
N LYS A 253 -28.17 -17.41 17.36
CA LYS A 253 -28.94 -18.54 17.89
C LYS A 253 -30.41 -18.36 17.51
N GLY A 254 -30.90 -19.25 16.67
CA GLY A 254 -32.31 -19.29 16.30
C GLY A 254 -33.20 -19.73 17.47
N ILE A 255 -34.38 -19.13 17.54
CA ILE A 255 -35.52 -19.39 18.43
C ILE A 255 -36.71 -19.04 17.53
N VAL A 256 -37.59 -19.93 17.05
CA VAL A 256 -38.30 -21.05 17.70
C VAL A 256 -38.86 -20.64 19.07
N GLY A 257 -39.70 -19.60 19.04
CA GLY A 257 -40.47 -19.17 20.21
C GLY A 257 -41.87 -19.79 20.17
N ASN A 258 -42.23 -20.54 21.21
CA ASN A 258 -43.59 -21.04 21.42
C ASN A 258 -43.87 -21.04 22.94
N ALA A 259 -45.00 -20.45 23.36
CA ALA A 259 -45.50 -20.34 24.76
C ALA A 259 -44.58 -19.58 25.77
N GLU A 260 -45.02 -18.91 26.85
CA GLU A 260 -46.31 -18.44 27.41
C GLU A 260 -45.97 -17.47 28.59
N SER A 261 -46.82 -16.63 29.20
CA SER A 261 -48.13 -16.00 28.89
C SER A 261 -48.42 -14.88 29.92
N SER A 262 -49.34 -13.94 29.64
CA SER A 262 -50.15 -13.25 30.69
C SER A 262 -51.28 -12.37 30.13
N SER A 263 -52.52 -12.77 30.43
CA SER A 263 -53.73 -11.93 30.62
C SER A 263 -54.03 -10.73 29.69
N SER A 264 -54.94 -10.91 28.73
CA SER A 264 -56.33 -10.37 28.84
C SER A 264 -57.25 -10.85 27.70
N ILE A 265 -58.53 -11.03 28.03
CA ILE A 265 -59.67 -11.60 27.26
C ILE A 265 -60.83 -10.57 27.42
N PRO A 266 -61.84 -10.38 26.51
CA PRO A 266 -62.45 -11.34 25.55
C PRO A 266 -62.86 -10.83 24.13
N HIS A 267 -63.38 -11.80 23.35
CA HIS A 267 -64.30 -11.70 22.18
C HIS A 267 -63.76 -11.13 20.85
N MET A 268 -64.13 -11.65 19.67
CA MET A 268 -65.47 -12.14 19.23
C MET A 268 -65.40 -13.20 18.10
N SER A 269 -66.48 -13.98 17.91
CA SER A 269 -66.88 -14.78 16.70
C SER A 269 -65.82 -15.67 16.00
N GLU A 270 -65.94 -17.00 16.04
CA GLU A 270 -66.76 -17.84 15.15
C GLU A 270 -66.38 -17.76 13.65
N ILE A 271 -65.95 -18.89 13.06
CA ILE A 271 -66.68 -19.62 12.00
C ILE A 271 -65.99 -20.97 11.69
N ASN A 272 -66.82 -22.00 11.63
CA ASN A 272 -66.52 -23.40 11.33
C ASN A 272 -65.95 -23.65 9.91
N ASN A 273 -65.15 -24.70 9.72
CA ASN A 273 -65.62 -25.99 9.17
C ASN A 273 -64.47 -26.98 8.85
N ASP A 274 -64.55 -28.14 9.52
CA ASP A 274 -64.48 -29.53 9.01
C ASP A 274 -63.58 -30.01 7.86
N THR A 275 -63.29 -31.32 7.95
CA THR A 275 -62.77 -32.28 6.94
C THR A 275 -61.27 -32.18 6.64
N ALA A 276 -60.34 -33.02 7.13
CA ALA A 276 -60.27 -34.46 7.44
C ALA A 276 -59.94 -35.40 6.25
N LEU A 277 -58.82 -36.15 6.39
CA LEU A 277 -58.42 -37.37 5.65
C LEU A 277 -58.20 -37.20 4.11
N THR A 278 -57.37 -37.97 3.38
CA THR A 278 -56.41 -39.05 3.72
C THR A 278 -55.31 -39.12 2.65
N LYS A 279 -54.12 -39.56 3.08
CA LYS A 279 -53.26 -40.64 2.52
C LYS A 279 -53.37 -41.14 1.05
N ASP A 280 -52.20 -41.63 0.64
CA ASP A 280 -51.89 -42.78 -0.23
C ASP A 280 -51.72 -42.57 -1.76
N LYS A 281 -50.42 -42.59 -2.12
CA LYS A 281 -49.75 -43.55 -3.04
C LYS A 281 -49.98 -43.51 -4.57
N GLU A 282 -48.81 -43.61 -5.23
CA GLU A 282 -48.51 -44.42 -6.43
C GLU A 282 -49.16 -44.01 -7.77
N ALA A 283 -48.38 -43.23 -8.54
CA ALA A 283 -47.74 -43.73 -9.77
C ALA A 283 -46.38 -43.02 -9.98
#